data_AF-A0A6Y6C8I9-F1
#
_entry.id   AF-A0A6Y6C8I9-F1
#
_cell.length_a   1.000
_cell.length_b   1.000
_cell.length_c   1.000
_cell.angle_alpha   90.00
_cell.angle_beta   90.00
_cell.angle_gamma   90.00
#
_symmetry.space_group_name_H-M   'P 1'
#
loop_
_entity.id
_entity.type
_entity.pdbx_description
1 polymer ?
#
loop_
_entity_poly.entity_id
_entity_poly.type
_entity_poly.pdbx_seq_one_letter_code
_entity_poly.pdbx_strand_id
1 'polypeptide(L)'
;MGSVNFITHADVLQLIAKRTAEDCIIFLSGPTSRKTPLSLLRMKDVIAVNGSVQYLLNNNVKPFLYLLTDVRFLHRRREDFYNFSRNSQFTIVNLDVYEQASVDDQKYIEENCLIIRSF
;
A
#
# COMPACT_ATOMS: atom_id res chain seq x y z
N MET A 1 20.52 -0.97 -16.40
CA MET A 1 19.32 -0.49 -15.69
C MET A 1 18.14 -0.79 -16.59
N GLY A 2 17.29 -1.74 -16.20
CA GLY A 2 16.04 -2.01 -16.91
C GLY A 2 15.08 -0.83 -16.74
N SER A 3 14.19 -0.60 -17.69
CA SER A 3 13.19 0.46 -17.58
C SER A 3 12.22 0.13 -16.45
N VAL A 4 12.20 0.95 -15.39
CA VAL A 4 11.21 0.86 -14.32
C VAL A 4 9.82 1.14 -14.90
N ASN A 5 8.86 0.23 -14.67
CA ASN A 5 7.49 0.40 -15.13
C ASN A 5 6.70 1.21 -14.10
N PHE A 6 6.49 2.49 -14.40
CA PHE A 6 5.68 3.38 -13.59
C PHE A 6 4.19 3.16 -13.82
N ILE A 7 3.40 3.44 -12.78
CA ILE A 7 1.94 3.47 -12.88
C ILE A 7 1.50 4.41 -14.01
N THR A 8 0.61 3.92 -14.86
CA THR A 8 0.04 4.66 -15.99
C THR A 8 -1.39 5.11 -15.68
N HIS A 9 -1.93 6.00 -16.52
CA HIS A 9 -3.34 6.37 -16.43
C HIS A 9 -4.28 5.16 -16.57
N ALA A 10 -3.93 4.18 -17.41
CA ALA A 10 -4.71 2.96 -17.58
C ALA A 10 -4.73 2.12 -16.29
N ASP A 11 -3.60 2.02 -15.58
CA ASP A 11 -3.54 1.32 -14.30
C ASP A 11 -4.42 2.02 -13.25
N VAL A 12 -4.40 3.35 -13.20
CA VAL A 12 -5.28 4.13 -12.32
C VAL A 12 -6.75 3.86 -12.62
N LEU A 13 -7.15 3.83 -13.90
CA LEU A 13 -8.52 3.47 -14.28
C LEU A 13 -8.89 2.04 -13.85
N GLN A 14 -7.97 1.09 -13.95
CA GLN A 14 -8.21 -0.28 -13.48
C GLN A 14 -8.37 -0.36 -11.95
N LEU A 15 -7.57 0.41 -11.19
CA LEU A 15 -7.74 0.53 -9.74
C LEU A 15 -9.12 1.07 -9.39
N ILE A 16 -9.53 2.17 -10.05
CA ILE A 16 -10.85 2.78 -9.86
C ILE A 16 -11.97 1.79 -10.21
N ALA A 17 -11.83 1.03 -11.31
CA ALA A 17 -12.83 0.05 -11.73
C ALA A 17 -13.01 -1.12 -10.73
N LYS A 18 -12.02 -1.37 -9.87
CA LYS A 18 -12.04 -2.45 -8.88
C LYS A 18 -12.47 -2.01 -7.47
N ARG A 19 -12.79 -0.73 -7.28
CA ARG A 19 -13.35 -0.22 -6.03
C ARG A 19 -14.70 -0.89 -5.74
N THR A 20 -14.98 -1.13 -4.47
CA THR A 20 -16.22 -1.74 -3.98
C THR A 20 -17.14 -0.73 -3.29
N ALA A 21 -16.64 0.48 -3.00
CA ALA A 21 -17.40 1.57 -2.40
C ALA A 21 -17.31 2.88 -3.23
N GLU A 22 -18.30 3.76 -3.06
CA GLU A 22 -18.32 5.08 -3.73
C GLU A 22 -17.22 6.02 -3.21
N ASP A 23 -16.93 5.90 -1.91
CA ASP A 23 -15.93 6.64 -1.14
C ASP A 23 -14.91 5.67 -0.51
N CYS A 24 -13.77 6.21 -0.10
CA CYS A 24 -12.70 5.44 0.53
C CYS A 24 -12.24 6.06 1.84
N ILE A 25 -11.58 5.26 2.67
CA ILE A 25 -10.97 5.71 3.92
C ILE A 25 -9.46 5.69 3.76
N ILE A 26 -8.82 6.84 3.94
CA ILE A 26 -7.36 6.90 4.12
C ILE A 26 -7.06 6.65 5.59
N PHE A 27 -6.46 5.50 5.87
CA PHE A 27 -6.17 5.04 7.23
C PHE A 27 -4.69 5.25 7.57
N LEU A 28 -4.45 6.02 8.63
CA LEU A 28 -3.11 6.41 9.10
C LEU A 28 -2.84 5.84 10.51
N SER A 29 -1.60 5.95 10.98
CA SER A 29 -1.11 5.30 12.21
C SER A 29 -1.31 6.12 13.49
N GLY A 30 -2.00 7.26 13.44
CA GLY A 30 -2.26 8.08 14.63
C GLY A 30 -3.10 7.33 15.67
N PRO A 31 -2.90 7.56 16.99
CA PRO A 31 -3.64 6.82 18.04
C PRO A 31 -5.17 6.91 17.92
N THR A 32 -5.67 8.02 17.37
CA THR A 32 -7.10 8.25 17.14
C THR A 32 -7.70 7.32 16.07
N SER A 33 -6.91 6.81 15.12
CA SER A 33 -7.42 5.92 14.06
C SER A 33 -7.93 4.59 14.63
N ARG A 34 -7.42 4.16 15.79
CA ARG A 34 -7.91 2.97 16.51
C ARG A 34 -9.31 3.14 17.11
N LYS A 35 -9.83 4.37 17.14
CA LYS A 35 -11.22 4.66 17.56
C LYS A 35 -12.20 4.59 16.39
N THR A 36 -11.72 4.44 15.16
CA THR A 36 -12.58 4.28 13.98
C THR A 36 -13.34 2.95 14.09
N PRO A 37 -14.69 2.95 13.94
CA PRO A 37 -15.47 1.72 14.03
C PRO A 37 -15.01 0.66 13.03
N LEU A 38 -14.75 -0.57 13.50
CA LEU A 38 -14.35 -1.68 12.63
C LEU A 38 -15.43 -2.04 11.60
N SER A 39 -16.71 -1.84 11.94
CA SER A 39 -17.82 -2.03 11.00
C SER A 39 -17.68 -1.09 9.80
N LEU A 40 -17.32 0.17 10.03
CA LEU A 40 -17.07 1.13 8.96
C LEU A 40 -15.87 0.73 8.10
N LEU A 41 -14.76 0.33 8.73
CA LEU A 41 -13.55 -0.11 8.01
C LEU A 41 -13.78 -1.38 7.17
N ARG A 42 -14.75 -2.22 7.53
CA ARG A 42 -15.11 -3.43 6.76
C ARG A 42 -16.04 -3.17 5.58
N MET A 43 -16.76 -2.04 5.58
CA MET A 43 -17.73 -1.69 4.53
C MET A 43 -17.18 -0.74 3.47
N LYS A 44 -15.94 -0.26 3.64
CA LYS A 44 -15.32 0.75 2.75
C LYS A 44 -14.01 0.23 2.21
N ASP A 45 -13.62 0.71 1.03
CA ASP A 45 -12.28 0.53 0.53
C ASP A 45 -11.29 1.34 1.40
N VAL A 46 -10.35 0.65 2.03
CA VAL A 46 -9.37 1.28 2.92
C VAL A 46 -8.01 1.40 2.22
N ILE A 47 -7.52 2.64 2.12
CA ILE A 47 -6.16 2.97 1.69
C ILE A 47 -5.31 3.12 2.94
N ALA A 48 -4.42 2.17 3.19
CA ALA A 48 -3.57 2.13 4.38
C ALA A 48 -2.14 2.54 4.03
N VAL A 49 -1.53 3.37 4.87
CA VAL A 49 -0.19 3.94 4.63
C VAL A 49 0.84 3.36 5.61
N ASN A 50 1.99 2.92 5.10
CA ASN A 50 3.12 2.39 5.86
C ASN A 50 2.67 1.35 6.92
N GLY A 51 3.03 1.55 8.19
CA GLY A 51 2.74 0.63 9.28
C GLY A 51 1.27 0.55 9.73
N SER A 52 0.38 1.41 9.22
CA SER A 52 -1.03 1.42 9.63
C SER A 52 -1.78 0.14 9.21
N VAL A 53 -1.30 -0.55 8.17
CA VAL A 53 -1.81 -1.83 7.68
C VAL A 53 -1.90 -2.87 8.78
N GLN A 54 -0.92 -2.89 9.70
CA GLN A 54 -0.88 -3.87 10.80
C GLN A 54 -2.18 -3.89 11.60
N TYR A 55 -2.75 -2.71 11.90
CA TYR A 55 -3.97 -2.63 12.68
C TYR A 55 -5.16 -3.22 11.91
N LEU A 56 -5.24 -2.98 10.61
CA LEU A 56 -6.30 -3.51 9.76
C LEU A 56 -6.23 -5.04 9.69
N LEU A 57 -5.05 -5.59 9.40
CA LEU A 57 -4.84 -7.04 9.31
C LEU A 57 -5.13 -7.74 10.65
N ASN A 58 -4.68 -7.16 11.77
CA ASN A 58 -4.96 -7.70 13.12
C ASN A 58 -6.46 -7.74 13.45
N ASN A 59 -7.30 -6.96 12.75
CA ASN A 59 -8.74 -6.91 12.93
C ASN A 59 -9.52 -7.55 11.76
N ASN A 60 -8.83 -8.34 10.94
CA ASN A 60 -9.37 -9.02 9.75
C ASN A 60 -10.01 -8.04 8.76
N VAL A 61 -9.38 -6.87 8.57
CA VAL A 61 -9.74 -5.91 7.53
C VAL A 61 -8.64 -5.94 6.47
N LYS A 62 -9.00 -6.37 5.26
CA LYS A 62 -8.10 -6.37 4.12
C LYS A 62 -8.00 -4.95 3.54
N PRO A 63 -6.82 -4.32 3.48
CA PRO A 63 -6.67 -3.05 2.79
C PRO A 63 -6.98 -3.20 1.30
N PHE A 64 -7.75 -2.26 0.77
CA PHE A 64 -7.93 -2.14 -0.68
C PHE A 64 -6.61 -1.73 -1.33
N LEU A 65 -5.92 -0.75 -0.74
CA LEU A 65 -4.63 -0.28 -1.22
C LEU A 65 -3.68 -0.11 -0.05
N TYR A 66 -2.48 -0.68 -0.16
CA TYR A 66 -1.36 -0.39 0.71
C TYR A 66 -0.40 0.57 0.00
N LEU A 67 -0.11 1.70 0.63
CA LEU A 67 0.84 2.68 0.16
C LEU A 67 2.09 2.69 1.05
N LEU A 68 3.24 2.32 0.49
CA LEU A 68 4.54 2.44 1.16
C LEU A 68 5.27 3.67 0.63
N THR A 69 5.56 4.62 1.53
CA THR A 69 6.25 5.88 1.19
C THR A 69 7.48 6.18 2.02
N ASP A 70 7.66 5.53 3.18
CA ASP A 70 8.80 5.76 4.06
C ASP A 70 9.89 4.72 3.81
N VAL A 71 11.01 5.16 3.23
CA VAL A 71 12.20 4.32 2.97
C VAL A 71 12.69 3.62 4.24
N ARG A 72 12.65 4.30 5.38
CA ARG A 72 13.09 3.73 6.67
C ARG A 72 12.18 2.61 7.13
N PHE A 73 10.90 2.63 6.71
CA PHE A 73 9.99 1.53 6.98
C PHE A 73 10.44 0.27 6.28
N LEU A 74 10.76 0.34 4.98
CA LEU A 74 11.25 -0.82 4.22
C LEU A 74 12.52 -1.40 4.86
N HIS A 75 13.49 -0.56 5.21
CA HIS A 75 14.76 -1.02 5.80
C HIS A 75 14.59 -1.66 7.18
N ARG A 76 13.72 -1.12 8.03
CA ARG A 76 13.57 -1.58 9.42
C ARG A 76 12.52 -2.67 9.59
N ARG A 77 11.56 -2.75 8.68
CA ARG A 77 10.36 -3.59 8.76
C ARG A 77 10.06 -4.28 7.43
N ARG A 78 11.11 -4.79 6.79
CA ARG A 78 11.05 -5.48 5.48
C ARG A 78 10.04 -6.62 5.45
N GLU A 79 10.07 -7.50 6.46
CA GLU A 79 9.13 -8.63 6.53
C GLU A 79 7.68 -8.17 6.66
N ASP A 80 7.45 -7.07 7.37
CA ASP A 80 6.13 -6.47 7.46
C ASP A 80 5.68 -5.88 6.13
N PHE A 81 6.57 -5.24 5.38
CA PHE A 81 6.26 -4.79 4.01
C PHE A 81 5.79 -5.96 3.13
N TYR A 82 6.50 -7.09 3.12
CA TYR A 82 6.09 -8.26 2.34
C TYR A 82 4.76 -8.83 2.81
N ASN A 83 4.56 -8.95 4.12
CA ASN A 83 3.30 -9.41 4.68
C ASN A 83 2.14 -8.47 4.31
N PHE A 84 2.35 -7.16 4.42
CA PHE A 84 1.33 -6.15 4.12
C PHE A 84 1.00 -6.11 2.64
N SER A 85 2.01 -6.23 1.77
CA SER A 85 1.81 -6.26 0.32
C SER A 85 0.99 -7.48 -0.11
N ARG A 86 1.37 -8.69 0.35
CA ARG A 86 0.64 -9.93 0.04
C ARG A 86 -0.80 -9.95 0.55
N ASN A 87 -1.07 -9.24 1.65
CA ASN A 87 -2.38 -9.20 2.27
C ASN A 87 -3.19 -7.94 1.91
N SER A 88 -2.70 -7.11 0.98
CA SER A 88 -3.48 -6.00 0.43
C SER A 88 -3.98 -6.37 -0.96
N GLN A 89 -5.02 -5.69 -1.45
CA GLN A 89 -5.49 -5.95 -2.82
C GLN A 89 -4.58 -5.31 -3.87
N PHE A 90 -4.07 -4.12 -3.58
CA PHE A 90 -3.02 -3.44 -4.35
C PHE A 90 -1.95 -2.90 -3.43
N THR A 91 -0.73 -2.82 -3.95
CA THR A 91 0.40 -2.16 -3.28
C THR A 91 0.98 -1.11 -4.21
N ILE A 92 1.11 0.13 -3.71
CA ILE A 92 1.80 1.22 -4.41
C ILE A 92 3.03 1.63 -3.59
N VAL A 93 4.13 1.84 -4.28
CA VAL A 93 5.42 2.27 -3.72
C VAL A 93 5.86 3.54 -4.44
N ASN A 94 6.35 4.55 -3.72
CA ASN A 94 6.94 5.74 -4.37
C ASN A 94 8.37 5.46 -4.87
N LEU A 95 8.82 6.25 -5.83
CA LEU A 95 10.13 6.09 -6.46
C LEU A 95 11.29 6.06 -5.44
N ASP A 96 11.26 6.92 -4.40
CA ASP A 96 12.35 6.97 -3.41
C ASP A 96 12.53 5.65 -2.66
N VAL A 97 11.44 4.97 -2.32
CA VAL A 97 11.48 3.65 -1.68
C VAL A 97 12.04 2.61 -2.64
N TYR A 98 11.64 2.64 -3.90
CA TYR A 98 12.15 1.71 -4.91
C TYR A 98 13.66 1.92 -5.17
N GLU A 99 14.11 3.16 -5.36
CA GLU A 99 15.52 3.45 -5.67
C GLU A 99 16.48 3.10 -4.53
N GLN A 100 16.01 3.22 -3.29
CA GLN A 100 16.80 2.91 -2.09
C GLN A 100 16.61 1.47 -1.60
N ALA A 101 15.73 0.69 -2.23
CA ALA A 101 15.52 -0.70 -1.90
C ALA A 101 16.74 -1.58 -2.26
N SER A 102 16.90 -2.72 -1.58
CA SER A 102 17.86 -3.74 -1.99
C SER A 102 17.47 -4.33 -3.36
N VAL A 103 18.40 -5.00 -4.05
CA VAL A 103 18.11 -5.63 -5.35
C VAL A 103 16.95 -6.64 -5.25
N ASP A 104 16.91 -7.42 -4.16
CA ASP A 104 15.82 -8.37 -3.92
C ASP A 104 14.48 -7.67 -3.70
N ASP A 105 14.49 -6.56 -2.96
CA ASP A 105 13.30 -5.75 -2.72
C ASP A 105 12.81 -5.05 -4.00
N GLN A 106 13.73 -4.54 -4.83
CA GLN A 106 13.39 -3.95 -6.14
C GLN A 106 12.69 -4.96 -7.03
N LYS A 107 13.26 -6.18 -7.13
CA LYS A 107 12.65 -7.27 -7.90
C LYS A 107 11.25 -7.61 -7.38
N TYR A 108 11.09 -7.70 -6.06
CA TYR A 108 9.77 -7.94 -5.46
C TYR A 108 8.78 -6.81 -5.79
N ILE A 109 9.20 -5.54 -5.69
CA ILE A 109 8.37 -4.38 -6.00
C ILE A 109 7.96 -4.39 -7.47
N GLU A 110 8.86 -4.69 -8.40
CA GLU A 110 8.55 -4.77 -9.84
C GLU A 110 7.56 -5.88 -10.18
N GLU A 111 7.63 -7.01 -9.48
CA GLU A 111 6.76 -8.16 -9.73
C GLU A 111 5.37 -8.03 -9.06
N ASN A 112 5.26 -7.28 -7.96
CA ASN A 112 4.07 -7.34 -7.08
C ASN A 112 3.41 -5.97 -6.81
N CYS A 113 4.05 -4.86 -7.15
CA CYS A 113 3.60 -3.52 -6.78
C CYS A 113 3.51 -2.59 -7.99
N LEU A 114 2.80 -1.47 -7.83
CA LEU A 114 2.84 -0.34 -8.75
C LEU A 114 3.81 0.72 -8.22
N ILE A 115 4.60 1.32 -9.11
CA ILE A 115 5.56 2.36 -8.74
C ILE A 115 5.03 3.72 -9.16
N ILE A 116 4.87 4.64 -8.22
CA ILE A 116 4.51 6.04 -8.51
C ILE A 116 5.74 6.94 -8.45
N ARG A 117 5.85 7.85 -9.43
CA ARG A 117 6.87 8.91 -9.43
C ARG A 117 6.22 10.26 -9.15
N SER A 118 6.97 11.15 -8.51
CA SER A 118 6.61 12.56 -8.39
C SER A 118 6.47 13.17 -9.80
N PHE A 119 5.44 13.99 -10.00
CA PHE A 119 5.24 14.75 -11.24
C PHE A 119 6.07 16.03 -11.23
#